data_AF-A0A498KVJ1-F1
#
_entry.id   AF-A0A498KVJ1-F1
#
_cell.length_a   1.000
_cell.length_b   1.000
_cell.length_c   1.000
_cell.angle_alpha   90.00
_cell.angle_beta   90.00
_cell.angle_gamma   90.00
#
_symmetry.space_group_name_H-M   'P 1'
#
loop_
_entity.id
_entity.type
_entity.pdbx_description
1 polymer ?
#
loop_
_entity_poly.entity_id
_entity_poly.type
_entity_poly.pdbx_seq_one_letter_code
_entity_poly.pdbx_strand_id
1 'polypeptide(L)'
;MAVGLLEVNLVSAKGLGETHLFSRMDPYVVIEYKGQERKSSVAREQGSSPEWNEKFTFRAEYPGSGGEYKITLKIMDQDTFTSDDFIGQATIYVKELLAQGVQNGTAEQHPLYYSVVRANNTYHGEIKVGLTFTPQNRMTGNNRLEDGRTVLRIHRETIRLQMGLHCRVGFEFESGPTLDLWDPC
;
A
#
# COMPACT_ATOMS: atom_id res chain seq x y z
N MET A 1 1.44 13.40 13.61
CA MET A 1 1.43 13.41 12.13
C MET A 1 2.40 12.38 11.65
N ALA A 2 1.97 11.42 10.84
CA ALA A 2 2.86 10.44 10.24
C ALA A 2 3.12 10.84 8.79
N VAL A 3 4.34 10.67 8.33
CA VAL A 3 4.72 10.87 6.93
C VAL A 3 5.18 9.52 6.41
N GLY A 4 4.82 9.19 5.18
CA GLY A 4 5.22 7.96 4.55
C GLY A 4 5.17 8.03 3.04
N LEU A 5 5.41 6.86 2.46
CA LEU A 5 5.52 6.62 1.06
C LEU A 5 4.32 5.78 0.63
N LEU A 6 3.51 6.31 -0.28
CA LEU A 6 2.37 5.63 -0.88
C LEU A 6 2.77 5.16 -2.27
N GLU A 7 2.96 3.85 -2.42
CA GLU A 7 3.16 3.18 -3.69
C GLU A 7 1.79 2.83 -4.30
N VAL A 8 1.62 3.21 -5.56
CA VAL A 8 0.45 2.92 -6.38
C VAL A 8 0.94 2.01 -7.50
N ASN A 9 0.52 0.75 -7.48
CA ASN A 9 0.86 -0.24 -8.48
C ASN A 9 -0.25 -0.29 -9.54
N LEU A 10 0.00 0.31 -10.70
CA LEU A 10 -0.90 0.30 -11.85
C LEU A 10 -0.64 -0.96 -12.67
N VAL A 11 -1.57 -1.91 -12.62
CA VAL A 11 -1.40 -3.21 -13.27
C VAL A 11 -1.95 -3.15 -14.71
N SER A 12 -3.27 -3.08 -14.84
CA SER A 12 -3.96 -3.10 -16.13
C SER A 12 -5.36 -2.51 -16.01
N ALA A 13 -6.00 -2.21 -17.13
CA ALA A 13 -7.42 -1.88 -17.19
C ALA A 13 -8.13 -2.79 -18.18
N LYS A 14 -9.43 -2.99 -18.00
CA LYS A 14 -10.27 -3.82 -18.86
C LYS A 14 -11.67 -3.24 -18.97
N GLY A 15 -12.33 -3.55 -20.08
CA GLY A 15 -13.74 -3.19 -20.27
C GLY A 15 -13.98 -1.68 -20.37
N LEU A 16 -12.96 -0.92 -20.81
CA LEU A 16 -13.01 0.54 -20.94
C LEU A 16 -13.94 1.02 -22.08
N GLY A 17 -15.06 0.35 -22.38
CA GLY A 17 -16.00 0.76 -23.43
C GLY A 17 -15.64 0.32 -24.84
N GLU A 18 -16.59 0.53 -25.76
CA GLU A 18 -16.75 -0.25 -26.99
C GLU A 18 -15.46 -0.46 -27.79
N THR A 19 -15.19 -1.75 -28.01
CA THR A 19 -14.01 -2.40 -28.56
C THR A 19 -13.51 -1.83 -29.90
N HIS A 20 -14.33 -1.02 -30.58
CA HIS A 20 -14.01 -0.41 -31.87
C HIS A 20 -13.10 0.82 -31.76
N LEU A 21 -13.20 1.62 -30.70
CA LEU A 21 -12.31 2.78 -30.47
C LEU A 21 -10.95 2.34 -29.94
N PHE A 22 -10.92 1.20 -29.22
CA PHE A 22 -9.73 0.77 -28.49
C PHE A 22 -8.60 0.23 -29.36
N SER A 23 -8.87 -0.17 -30.60
CA SER A 23 -7.88 -0.85 -31.43
C SER A 23 -6.80 0.07 -32.01
N ARG A 24 -6.92 1.39 -31.86
CA ARG A 24 -5.94 2.40 -32.33
C ARG A 24 -5.55 3.44 -31.28
N MET A 25 -6.08 3.34 -30.08
CA MET A 25 -5.82 4.31 -29.03
C MET A 25 -4.58 3.94 -28.23
N ASP A 26 -4.01 4.99 -27.64
CA ASP A 26 -2.78 5.03 -26.88
C ASP A 26 -3.12 5.49 -25.44
N PRO A 27 -3.83 4.65 -24.63
CA PRO A 27 -4.27 5.06 -23.32
C PRO A 27 -3.11 5.23 -22.33
N TYR A 28 -3.18 6.29 -21.55
CA TYR A 28 -2.29 6.55 -20.42
C TYR A 28 -3.10 6.96 -19.18
N VAL A 29 -2.52 6.75 -18.00
CA VAL A 29 -3.17 7.04 -16.73
C VAL A 29 -2.43 8.17 -16.02
N VAL A 30 -3.17 9.20 -15.66
CA VAL A 30 -2.71 10.31 -14.82
C VAL A 30 -3.17 10.08 -13.40
N ILE A 31 -2.23 9.84 -12.51
CA ILE A 31 -2.45 9.58 -11.09
C ILE A 31 -2.18 10.87 -10.33
N GLU A 32 -3.19 11.35 -9.64
CA GLU A 32 -3.17 12.60 -8.88
C GLU A 32 -3.41 12.31 -7.39
N TYR A 33 -2.48 12.77 -6.54
CA TYR A 33 -2.58 12.61 -5.09
C TYR A 33 -2.00 13.83 -4.35
N LYS A 34 -2.85 14.56 -3.61
CA LYS A 34 -2.48 15.75 -2.81
C LYS A 34 -1.58 16.76 -3.57
N GLY A 35 -1.93 17.07 -4.82
CA GLY A 35 -1.17 17.99 -5.67
C GLY A 35 0.08 17.40 -6.34
N GLN A 36 0.40 16.13 -6.09
CA GLN A 36 1.39 15.38 -6.87
C GLN A 36 0.69 14.71 -8.03
N GLU A 37 1.10 15.03 -9.26
CA GLU A 37 0.67 14.34 -10.46
C GLU A 37 1.80 13.43 -10.97
N ARG A 38 1.45 12.23 -11.39
CA ARG A 38 2.33 11.32 -12.14
C ARG A 38 1.57 10.76 -13.32
N LYS A 39 2.24 10.65 -14.45
CA LYS A 39 1.68 10.06 -15.67
C LYS A 39 2.33 8.71 -15.88
N SER A 40 1.52 7.73 -16.27
CA SER A 40 2.02 6.43 -16.69
C SER A 40 2.58 6.47 -18.09
N SER A 41 3.28 5.40 -18.46
CA SER A 41 3.61 5.12 -19.84
C SER A 41 2.34 4.95 -20.67
N VAL A 42 2.45 5.22 -21.95
CA VAL A 42 1.37 5.08 -22.93
C VAL A 42 1.29 3.62 -23.36
N ALA A 43 0.15 2.98 -23.15
CA ALA A 43 -0.06 1.58 -23.50
C ALA A 43 -0.40 1.43 -25.00
N ARG A 44 0.62 1.60 -25.85
CA ARG A 44 0.48 1.52 -27.31
C ARG A 44 0.13 0.11 -27.78
N GLU A 45 -0.76 0.02 -28.76
CA GLU A 45 -1.12 -1.24 -29.45
C GLU A 45 -1.75 -2.32 -28.56
N GLN A 46 -2.18 -1.99 -27.33
CA GLN A 46 -2.74 -2.98 -26.38
C GLN A 46 -4.27 -3.12 -26.43
N GLY A 47 -4.94 -2.35 -27.30
CA GLY A 47 -6.36 -2.53 -27.54
C GLY A 47 -7.22 -2.22 -26.30
N SER A 48 -8.23 -3.05 -26.05
CA SER A 48 -9.22 -2.88 -24.98
C SER A 48 -8.77 -3.30 -23.58
N SER A 49 -7.54 -3.83 -23.47
CA SER A 49 -6.98 -4.32 -22.21
C SER A 49 -5.54 -3.82 -22.03
N PRO A 50 -5.34 -2.49 -21.88
CA PRO A 50 -4.00 -1.95 -21.68
C PRO A 50 -3.39 -2.44 -20.37
N GLU A 51 -2.14 -2.90 -20.45
CA GLU A 51 -1.32 -3.29 -19.32
C GLU A 51 -0.14 -2.33 -19.15
N TRP A 52 -0.01 -1.73 -17.98
CA TRP A 52 1.11 -0.82 -17.66
C TRP A 52 2.16 -1.54 -16.82
N ASN A 53 1.72 -2.28 -15.80
CA ASN A 53 2.61 -2.92 -14.81
C ASN A 53 3.65 -1.94 -14.23
N GLU A 54 3.23 -0.71 -13.97
CA GLU A 54 4.08 0.38 -13.48
C GLU A 54 3.76 0.72 -12.02
N LYS A 55 4.80 1.11 -11.27
CA LYS A 55 4.67 1.50 -9.88
C LYS A 55 5.01 2.98 -9.72
N PHE A 56 4.13 3.71 -9.07
CA PHE A 56 4.29 5.14 -8.80
C PHE A 56 4.38 5.38 -7.31
N THR A 57 5.29 6.25 -6.93
CA THR A 57 5.58 6.50 -5.52
C THR A 57 5.27 7.94 -5.18
N PHE A 58 4.41 8.14 -4.18
CA PHE A 58 3.93 9.44 -3.73
C PHE A 58 4.27 9.66 -2.27
N ARG A 59 4.55 10.90 -1.90
CA ARG A 59 4.69 11.26 -0.50
C ARG A 59 3.31 11.46 0.12
N ALA A 60 2.99 10.67 1.16
CA ALA A 60 1.73 10.74 1.87
C ALA A 60 1.92 11.22 3.30
N GLU A 61 1.18 12.25 3.68
CA GLU A 61 1.17 12.79 5.04
C GLU A 61 -0.19 12.54 5.67
N TYR A 62 -0.19 11.85 6.81
CA TYR A 62 -1.34 11.51 7.62
C TYR A 62 -1.37 12.37 8.90
N PRO A 63 -2.05 13.54 8.88
CA PRO A 63 -2.21 14.39 10.06
C PRO A 63 -3.10 13.82 11.17
N GLY A 64 -3.73 12.65 11.00
CA GLY A 64 -4.55 12.00 12.03
C GLY A 64 -6.05 12.31 11.95
N SER A 65 -6.45 13.52 11.55
CA SER A 65 -7.84 13.88 11.28
C SER A 65 -7.92 15.07 10.31
N GLY A 66 -8.92 15.07 9.42
CA GLY A 66 -9.25 16.24 8.59
C GLY A 66 -8.58 16.35 7.20
N GLY A 67 -8.16 15.25 6.58
CA GLY A 67 -7.60 15.26 5.21
C GLY A 67 -8.43 14.45 4.22
N GLU A 68 -8.54 14.93 2.97
CA GLU A 68 -9.00 14.12 1.84
C GLU A 68 -7.87 13.20 1.37
N TYR A 69 -7.93 11.93 1.77
CA TYR A 69 -6.99 10.89 1.34
C TYR A 69 -7.62 10.12 0.18
N LYS A 70 -7.71 10.79 -0.97
CA LYS A 70 -8.21 10.20 -2.20
C LYS A 70 -7.13 10.25 -3.27
N ILE A 71 -6.96 9.16 -4.00
CA ILE A 71 -6.18 9.09 -5.22
C ILE A 71 -7.17 9.18 -6.36
N THR A 72 -6.87 10.03 -7.33
CA THR A 72 -7.65 10.17 -8.54
C THR A 72 -6.82 9.63 -9.71
N LEU A 73 -7.32 8.61 -10.39
CA LEU A 73 -6.71 8.05 -11.59
C LEU A 73 -7.54 8.46 -12.80
N LYS A 74 -7.00 9.30 -13.67
CA LYS A 74 -7.64 9.75 -14.92
C LYS A 74 -7.05 8.96 -16.07
N ILE A 75 -7.88 8.30 -16.86
CA ILE A 75 -7.50 7.56 -18.06
C ILE A 75 -7.76 8.48 -19.25
N MET A 76 -6.70 8.77 -19.99
CA MET A 76 -6.69 9.66 -21.15
C MET A 76 -6.16 8.89 -22.36
N ASP A 77 -6.65 9.21 -23.56
CA ASP A 77 -6.04 8.75 -24.80
C ASP A 77 -5.03 9.78 -25.28
N GLN A 78 -3.79 9.35 -25.57
CA GLN A 78 -2.77 10.27 -26.08
C GLN A 78 -2.84 10.35 -27.60
N ASP A 79 -3.39 11.45 -28.12
CA ASP A 79 -3.38 11.71 -29.55
C ASP A 79 -2.20 12.60 -29.96
N THR A 80 -1.56 12.27 -31.08
CA THR A 80 -0.39 13.03 -31.56
C THR A 80 -0.77 14.32 -32.29
N PHE A 81 -1.99 14.39 -32.85
CA PHE A 81 -2.43 15.50 -33.71
C PHE A 81 -3.73 16.18 -33.25
N THR A 82 -4.42 15.61 -32.26
CA THR A 82 -5.67 16.12 -31.69
C THR A 82 -5.52 16.36 -30.20
N SER A 83 -6.54 16.96 -29.57
CA SER A 83 -6.59 17.05 -28.11
C SER A 83 -6.80 15.68 -27.51
N ASP A 84 -6.10 15.38 -26.42
CA ASP A 84 -6.25 14.11 -25.69
C ASP A 84 -7.71 13.88 -25.26
N ASP A 85 -8.25 12.71 -25.56
CA ASP A 85 -9.62 12.34 -25.23
C ASP A 85 -9.71 11.75 -23.81
N PHE A 86 -10.68 12.23 -23.02
CA PHE A 86 -10.93 11.70 -21.68
C PHE A 86 -11.76 10.42 -21.73
N ILE A 87 -11.17 9.29 -21.34
CA ILE A 87 -11.83 7.98 -21.35
C ILE A 87 -12.63 7.75 -20.08
N GLY A 88 -12.09 8.16 -18.93
CA GLY A 88 -12.71 7.95 -17.62
C GLY A 88 -11.80 8.22 -16.44
N GLN A 89 -12.34 8.14 -15.23
CA GLN A 89 -11.62 8.38 -13.99
C GLN A 89 -12.05 7.39 -12.90
N ALA A 90 -11.11 6.93 -12.09
CA ALA A 90 -11.36 6.19 -10.86
C ALA A 90 -10.92 7.01 -9.65
N THR A 91 -11.71 6.97 -8.57
CA THR A 91 -11.35 7.60 -7.30
C THR A 91 -11.22 6.52 -6.23
N ILE A 92 -10.08 6.49 -5.55
CA ILE A 92 -9.78 5.49 -4.52
C ILE A 92 -9.50 6.19 -3.19
N TYR A 93 -10.20 5.78 -2.14
CA TYR A 93 -9.98 6.29 -0.80
C TYR A 93 -8.91 5.47 -0.10
N VAL A 94 -7.80 6.13 0.27
CA VAL A 94 -6.65 5.47 0.93
C VAL A 94 -6.60 5.77 2.43
N LYS A 95 -7.64 6.39 2.99
CA LYS A 95 -7.70 6.74 4.42
C LYS A 95 -7.46 5.53 5.32
N GLU A 96 -8.11 4.41 5.03
CA GLU A 96 -8.00 3.19 5.84
C GLU A 96 -6.60 2.56 5.71
N LEU A 97 -6.08 2.48 4.49
CA LEU A 97 -4.72 2.00 4.22
C LEU A 97 -3.66 2.82 4.98
N LEU A 98 -3.77 4.15 4.94
CA LEU A 98 -2.87 5.03 5.67
C LEU A 98 -3.01 4.83 7.18
N ALA A 99 -4.24 4.75 7.70
CA ALA A 99 -4.48 4.52 9.12
C ALA A 99 -3.87 3.19 9.59
N GLN A 100 -4.04 2.12 8.82
CA GLN A 100 -3.45 0.82 9.09
C GLN A 100 -1.92 0.86 9.05
N GLY A 101 -1.31 1.49 8.04
CA GLY A 101 0.15 1.51 7.96
C GLY A 101 0.78 2.40 9.03
N VAL A 102 0.08 3.44 9.51
CA VAL A 102 0.54 4.22 10.67
C VAL A 102 0.49 3.40 11.96
N GLN A 103 -0.49 2.49 12.11
CA GLN A 103 -0.64 1.65 13.31
C GLN A 103 0.26 0.40 13.27
N ASN A 104 0.34 -0.27 12.12
CA ASN A 104 1.01 -1.56 11.93
C ASN A 104 2.40 -1.45 11.29
N GLY A 105 2.84 -0.25 10.94
CA GLY A 105 4.17 0.02 10.38
C GLY A 105 4.29 -0.19 8.87
N THR A 106 3.47 -1.03 8.23
CA THR A 106 3.29 -1.10 6.77
C THR A 106 1.87 -1.57 6.50
N ALA A 107 1.20 -1.01 5.49
CA ALA A 107 -0.07 -1.52 5.02
C ALA A 107 0.02 -1.79 3.52
N GLU A 108 -0.35 -2.99 3.11
CA GLU A 108 -0.41 -3.40 1.72
C GLU A 108 -1.83 -3.85 1.39
N GLN A 109 -2.33 -3.36 0.28
CA GLN A 109 -3.61 -3.74 -0.27
C GLN A 109 -3.36 -4.39 -1.63
N HIS A 110 -3.83 -5.63 -1.74
CA HIS A 110 -3.75 -6.40 -2.97
C HIS A 110 -4.36 -5.63 -4.16
N PRO A 111 -3.85 -5.87 -5.39
CA PRO A 111 -4.42 -5.26 -6.58
C PRO A 111 -5.90 -5.60 -6.77
N LEU A 112 -6.76 -4.60 -6.65
CA LEU A 112 -8.21 -4.72 -6.82
C LEU A 112 -8.67 -3.98 -8.06
N TYR A 113 -9.82 -4.40 -8.59
CA TYR A 113 -10.51 -3.71 -9.67
C TYR A 113 -11.32 -2.55 -9.11
N TYR A 114 -11.12 -1.36 -9.67
CA TYR A 114 -11.86 -0.15 -9.36
C TYR A 114 -12.69 0.26 -10.57
N SER A 115 -13.92 0.68 -10.33
CA SER A 115 -14.82 1.15 -11.37
C SER A 115 -14.32 2.48 -11.94
N VAL A 116 -14.18 2.52 -13.26
CA VAL A 116 -13.86 3.74 -14.00
C VAL A 116 -15.18 4.42 -14.38
N VAL A 117 -15.25 5.72 -14.15
CA VAL A 117 -16.45 6.53 -14.39
C VAL A 117 -16.10 7.64 -15.38
N ARG A 118 -16.94 7.83 -16.39
CA ARG A 118 -16.81 8.90 -17.39
C ARG A 118 -17.29 10.25 -16.86
N ALA A 119 -17.03 11.32 -17.62
CA ALA A 119 -17.49 12.68 -17.30
C ALA A 119 -19.03 12.78 -17.21
N ASN A 120 -19.74 11.87 -17.88
CA ASN A 120 -21.20 11.75 -17.84
C ASN A 120 -21.72 10.83 -16.70
N ASN A 121 -20.89 10.52 -15.69
CA ASN A 121 -21.20 9.57 -14.60
C ASN A 121 -21.57 8.15 -15.05
N THR A 122 -21.24 7.76 -16.28
CA THR A 122 -21.50 6.40 -16.75
C THR A 122 -20.32 5.50 -16.40
N TYR A 123 -20.63 4.30 -15.91
CA TYR A 123 -19.64 3.26 -15.68
C TYR A 123 -18.95 2.86 -16.98
N HIS A 124 -17.63 2.77 -16.93
CA HIS A 124 -16.80 2.65 -18.11
C HIS A 124 -15.58 1.75 -17.90
N GLY A 125 -15.86 0.55 -17.40
CA GLY A 125 -14.85 -0.49 -17.20
C GLY A 125 -14.21 -0.45 -15.82
N GLU A 126 -13.12 -1.20 -15.72
CA GLU A 126 -12.44 -1.45 -14.46
C GLU A 126 -10.93 -1.27 -14.62
N ILE A 127 -10.29 -0.67 -13.62
CA ILE A 127 -8.85 -0.52 -13.54
C ILE A 127 -8.31 -1.29 -12.34
N LYS A 128 -7.28 -2.10 -12.56
CA LYS A 128 -6.63 -2.92 -11.54
C LYS A 128 -5.46 -2.15 -10.92
N VAL A 129 -5.60 -1.80 -9.64
CA VAL A 129 -4.62 -0.99 -8.91
C VAL A 129 -4.31 -1.63 -7.56
N GLY A 130 -3.03 -1.81 -7.26
CA GLY A 130 -2.54 -2.16 -5.93
C GLY A 130 -2.07 -0.92 -5.18
N LEU A 131 -2.17 -0.93 -3.86
CA LEU A 131 -1.75 0.20 -3.03
C LEU A 131 -0.92 -0.32 -1.86
N THR A 132 0.24 0.29 -1.65
CA THR A 132 1.11 -0.03 -0.52
C THR A 132 1.52 1.25 0.16
N PHE A 133 1.32 1.35 1.47
CA PHE A 133 1.77 2.47 2.27
C PHE A 133 2.82 2.03 3.28
N THR A 134 3.97 2.68 3.21
CA THR A 134 5.08 2.49 4.13
C THR A 134 5.34 3.80 4.87
N PRO A 135 4.99 3.95 6.16
CA PRO A 135 5.40 5.09 6.96
C PRO A 135 6.92 5.25 6.93
N GLN A 136 7.34 6.46 6.61
CA GLN A 136 8.74 6.85 6.73
C GLN A 136 8.93 7.20 8.19
N ASN A 137 9.58 6.30 8.92
CA ASN A 137 9.92 6.57 10.31
C ASN A 137 10.82 7.80 10.35
N ARG A 138 10.26 8.96 10.71
CA ARG A 138 11.05 10.05 11.23
C ARG A 138 11.63 9.53 12.55
N MET A 139 12.84 8.99 12.50
CA MET A 139 13.76 9.27 13.59
C MET A 139 13.89 10.80 13.61
N THR A 140 13.05 11.47 14.39
CA THR A 140 13.41 12.77 14.96
C THR A 140 14.65 12.52 15.82
N GLY A 141 15.80 12.51 15.16
CA GLY A 141 17.10 12.54 15.80
C GLY A 141 17.30 13.92 16.41
N ASN A 142 16.67 14.13 17.57
CA ASN A 142 17.19 14.98 18.63
C ASN A 142 17.40 14.11 19.87
N ASN A 143 18.10 12.98 19.73
CA ASN A 143 18.85 12.44 20.84
C ASN A 143 20.33 12.72 20.56
N ARG A 144 20.75 13.83 21.17
CA ARG A 144 22.11 14.11 21.62
C ARG A 144 22.85 12.80 21.88
N LEU A 145 23.96 12.64 21.17
CA LEU A 145 24.90 11.53 21.26
C LEU A 145 25.40 11.39 22.70
N GLU A 146 24.84 10.48 23.51
CA GLU A 146 25.51 9.97 24.71
C GLU A 146 25.22 8.46 24.85
N ASP A 147 26.30 7.69 24.67
CA ASP A 147 26.52 6.29 25.00
C ASP A 147 25.82 5.19 24.18
N GLY A 148 26.66 4.43 23.47
CA GLY A 148 26.27 3.34 22.61
C GLY A 148 25.78 2.12 23.38
N ARG A 149 24.55 1.72 23.09
CA ARG A 149 24.02 0.35 23.20
C ARG A 149 22.71 0.28 22.43
N THR A 150 22.75 -0.20 21.20
CA THR A 150 21.56 -0.45 20.38
C THR A 150 20.75 -1.58 21.01
N VAL A 151 19.68 -1.24 21.73
CA VAL A 151 18.69 -2.21 22.20
C VAL A 151 17.66 -2.39 21.09
N LEU A 152 17.81 -3.45 20.29
CA LEU A 152 16.76 -3.92 19.38
C LEU A 152 15.55 -4.34 20.23
N ARG A 153 14.54 -3.46 20.29
CA ARG A 153 13.26 -3.75 20.93
C ARG A 153 12.43 -4.62 20.00
N ILE A 154 12.71 -5.93 19.99
CA ILE A 154 11.85 -6.91 19.34
C ILE A 154 10.53 -6.96 20.12
N HIS A 155 9.45 -6.55 19.46
CA HIS A 155 8.09 -6.78 19.93
C HIS A 155 7.85 -8.30 19.88
N ARG A 156 7.94 -8.98 21.02
CA ARG A 156 7.49 -10.38 21.16
C ARG A 156 5.98 -10.35 21.24
N GLU A 157 5.31 -10.59 20.11
CA GLU A 157 3.97 -11.17 20.15
C GLU A 157 4.07 -12.65 19.75
N THR A 158 3.47 -13.46 20.61
CA THR A 158 3.54 -14.91 20.72
C THR A 158 3.17 -15.63 19.43
N ILE A 159 4.08 -16.45 18.91
CA ILE A 159 3.71 -17.59 18.06
C ILE A 159 3.91 -18.85 18.90
N ARG A 160 2.81 -19.31 19.49
CA ARG A 160 2.63 -20.72 19.86
C ARG A 160 2.52 -21.50 18.56
N LEU A 161 3.53 -22.30 18.22
CA LEU A 161 3.31 -23.49 17.40
C LEU A 161 4.12 -24.65 17.95
N GLN A 162 3.46 -25.79 17.84
CA GLN A 162 3.55 -26.97 18.66
C GLN A 162 4.43 -27.99 17.95
N MET A 163 5.61 -28.27 18.49
CA MET A 163 6.43 -29.44 18.15
C MET A 163 7.12 -29.85 19.46
N GLY A 164 6.93 -31.04 20.00
CA GLY A 164 6.91 -32.31 19.29
C GLY A 164 8.32 -32.91 19.37
N LEU A 165 8.54 -33.64 20.46
CA LEU A 165 9.60 -34.64 20.67
C LEU A 165 11.08 -34.20 20.67
N HIS A 166 11.61 -34.25 21.89
CA HIS A 166 12.78 -35.07 22.26
C HIS A 166 14.11 -34.71 21.60
N CYS A 167 14.90 -33.89 22.28
CA CYS A 167 16.32 -34.20 22.40
C CYS A 167 16.85 -33.76 23.78
N ARG A 168 17.36 -34.76 24.48
CA ARG A 168 17.86 -34.75 25.85
C ARG A 168 19.34 -34.36 25.77
N VAL A 169 19.73 -33.24 26.35
CA VAL A 169 21.13 -33.01 26.72
C VAL A 169 21.15 -32.33 28.07
N GLY A 170 21.78 -33.00 29.02
CA GLY A 170 21.64 -32.77 30.44
C GLY A 170 22.26 -31.46 30.91
N PHE A 171 21.68 -30.95 31.99
CA PHE A 171 22.40 -30.14 32.94
C PHE A 171 22.09 -30.71 34.32
N GLU A 172 23.11 -31.31 34.91
CA GLU A 172 23.16 -31.79 36.27
C GLU A 172 23.65 -30.62 37.12
N PHE A 173 22.87 -30.19 38.12
CA PHE A 173 23.42 -29.42 39.24
C PHE A 173 22.64 -29.71 40.52
N GLU A 174 23.35 -30.42 41.39
CA GLU A 174 23.26 -30.65 42.82
C GLU A 174 22.28 -29.86 43.70
N SER A 175 21.62 -30.65 44.56
CA SER A 175 21.39 -30.46 46.01
C SER A 175 20.38 -29.41 46.51
N GLY A 176 19.44 -29.90 47.35
CA GLY A 176 18.38 -29.14 48.05
C GLY A 176 18.88 -28.27 49.22
N PRO A 177 18.10 -28.01 50.31
CA PRO A 177 16.92 -28.75 50.78
C PRO A 177 15.67 -27.92 51.24
N THR A 178 14.55 -28.65 51.35
CA THR A 178 13.47 -28.66 52.39
C THR A 178 12.59 -27.44 52.77
N LEU A 179 11.28 -27.74 52.78
CA LEU A 179 10.15 -27.26 53.64
C LEU A 179 9.76 -25.76 53.55
N ASP A 180 8.51 -25.29 53.63
CA ASP A 180 7.24 -25.67 54.30
C ASP A 180 6.05 -25.24 53.39
N LEU A 181 4.92 -25.96 53.20
CA LEU A 181 3.77 -26.31 54.06
C LEU A 181 3.04 -25.13 54.76
N TRP A 182 1.77 -24.90 54.36
CA TRP A 182 0.66 -24.12 54.96
C TRP A 182 0.79 -22.58 54.89
N ASP A 183 -0.20 -21.78 54.48
CA ASP A 183 -1.49 -21.51 55.15
C ASP A 183 -2.43 -20.62 54.26
N PRO A 184 -3.63 -20.10 54.68
CA PRO A 184 -4.90 -20.28 53.96
C PRO A 184 -5.57 -18.98 53.46
N CYS A 185 -6.70 -19.14 52.77
CA CYS A 185 -7.90 -18.30 52.88
C CYS A 185 -9.14 -19.19 52.72
#